data_AF-A0A933GB18-F1
#
_entry.id   AF-A0A933GB18-F1
#
_cell.length_a   1.000
_cell.length_b   1.000
_cell.length_c   1.000
_cell.angle_alpha   90.00
_cell.angle_beta   90.00
_cell.angle_gamma   90.00
#
_symmetry.space_group_name_H-M   'P 1'
#
loop_
_entity.id
_entity.type
_entity.pdbx_description
1 polymer ?
#
loop_
_entity_poly.entity_id
_entity_poly.type
_entity_poly.pdbx_seq_one_letter_code
_entity_poly.pdbx_strand_id
1 'polypeptide(L)'
;MKPSRTCDRLWPAVVAAIVLWSATGAVARAVPWTIEPLATTGNLGWSIDIDRAPDGTLYVSSYRQDSTLLVMKRQGGAWSSLPSLPIGDYSTALDAGGRPHVLTHRAQSSVFRLEFSRLNDSNTWETTVIHTGGQMRARSLVFDSQNRPHVAFIDNVDRTLKHVCG
;
A
#
# COMPACT_ATOMS: atom_id res chain seq x y z
N MET A 1 -50.51 9.02 -43.35
CA MET A 1 -50.49 10.17 -44.29
C MET A 1 -49.65 11.30 -43.69
N LYS A 2 -49.11 12.22 -44.50
CA LYS A 2 -48.27 13.36 -44.08
C LYS A 2 -48.37 14.48 -45.14
N PRO A 3 -48.69 15.75 -44.79
CA PRO A 3 -47.67 16.81 -44.59
C PRO A 3 -47.65 17.22 -43.09
N SER A 4 -47.35 18.42 -42.57
CA SER A 4 -46.86 19.76 -43.03
C SER A 4 -46.00 20.37 -41.86
N ARG A 5 -45.47 21.61 -41.76
CA ARG A 5 -45.45 22.92 -42.47
C ARG A 5 -46.67 23.85 -42.31
N THR A 6 -46.57 25.16 -42.01
CA THR A 6 -45.42 26.02 -41.61
C THR A 6 -45.96 27.32 -40.95
N CYS A 7 -45.23 27.88 -39.97
CA CYS A 7 -45.29 29.29 -39.50
C CYS A 7 -46.65 29.79 -38.92
N ASP A 8 -46.74 30.91 -38.17
CA ASP A 8 -45.78 32.01 -37.96
C ASP A 8 -45.82 32.59 -36.52
N ARG A 9 -45.11 33.70 -36.29
CA ARG A 9 -44.85 34.37 -34.99
C ARG A 9 -46.08 35.05 -34.36
N LEU A 10 -46.06 35.20 -33.02
CA LEU A 10 -45.94 36.48 -32.30
C LEU A 10 -45.74 36.27 -30.78
N TRP A 11 -45.00 37.17 -30.12
CA TRP A 11 -44.82 37.31 -28.66
C TRP A 11 -45.06 38.80 -28.30
N PRO A 12 -45.51 39.13 -27.08
CA PRO A 12 -44.55 39.75 -26.14
C PRO A 12 -44.77 39.45 -24.64
N ALA A 13 -43.67 39.53 -23.87
CA ALA A 13 -43.60 39.60 -22.40
C ALA A 13 -44.10 38.35 -21.61
N VAL A 14 -43.63 38.07 -20.38
CA VAL A 14 -42.79 38.84 -19.43
C VAL A 14 -41.48 38.10 -19.12
N VAL A 15 -40.44 38.83 -18.72
CA VAL A 15 -39.12 38.29 -18.35
C VAL A 15 -39.17 37.49 -17.04
N ALA A 16 -38.73 36.24 -17.09
CA ALA A 16 -38.27 35.50 -15.92
C ALA A 16 -36.73 35.35 -16.00
N ALA A 17 -36.02 36.08 -15.14
CA ALA A 17 -34.55 36.06 -15.10
C ALA A 17 -34.03 34.80 -14.39
N ILE A 18 -34.08 33.64 -15.06
CA ILE A 18 -33.39 32.44 -14.60
C ILE A 18 -31.89 32.68 -14.76
N VAL A 19 -31.21 32.94 -13.65
CA VAL A 19 -29.74 32.91 -13.59
C VAL A 19 -29.30 31.46 -13.77
N LEU A 20 -29.07 31.07 -15.04
CA LEU A 20 -28.41 29.82 -15.37
C LEU A 20 -26.96 29.89 -14.89
N TRP A 21 -26.73 29.45 -13.65
CA TRP A 21 -25.41 28.99 -13.25
C TRP A 21 -25.01 27.88 -14.21
N SER A 22 -24.02 28.16 -15.06
CA SER A 22 -23.34 27.13 -15.83
C SER A 22 -22.58 26.25 -14.84
N ALA A 23 -23.25 25.22 -14.31
CA ALA A 23 -22.59 24.15 -13.60
C ALA A 23 -21.64 23.46 -14.58
N THR A 24 -20.38 23.93 -14.60
CA THR A 24 -19.26 23.25 -15.24
C THR A 24 -18.93 22.01 -14.41
N GLY A 25 -19.88 21.07 -14.39
CA GLY A 25 -19.75 19.78 -13.75
C GLY A 25 -18.60 19.06 -14.41
N ALA A 26 -17.46 19.02 -13.74
CA ALA A 26 -16.33 18.22 -14.16
C ALA A 26 -16.78 16.75 -14.15
N VAL A 27 -17.16 16.25 -15.32
CA VAL A 27 -17.57 14.85 -15.49
C VAL A 27 -16.37 14.01 -15.08
N ALA A 28 -16.49 13.32 -13.94
CA ALA A 28 -15.43 12.51 -13.38
C ALA A 28 -15.03 11.45 -14.42
N ARG A 29 -13.88 11.66 -15.08
CA ARG A 29 -13.39 10.74 -16.11
C ARG A 29 -13.09 9.41 -15.43
N ALA A 30 -13.91 8.41 -15.72
CA ALA A 30 -13.68 7.05 -15.25
C ALA A 30 -12.27 6.62 -15.66
N VAL A 31 -11.44 6.32 -14.66
CA VAL A 31 -10.11 5.74 -14.88
C VAL A 31 -10.34 4.24 -15.12
N PRO A 32 -10.00 3.70 -16.31
CA PRO A 32 -10.18 2.28 -16.56
C PRO A 32 -9.20 1.48 -15.70
N TRP A 33 -9.72 0.47 -15.00
CA TRP A 33 -8.89 -0.48 -14.28
C TRP A 33 -8.14 -1.37 -15.28
N THR A 34 -6.82 -1.46 -15.12
CA THR A 34 -5.94 -2.30 -15.93
C THR A 34 -5.28 -3.34 -15.02
N ILE A 35 -5.20 -4.59 -15.49
CA ILE A 35 -4.58 -5.70 -14.77
C ILE A 35 -3.21 -5.98 -15.39
N GLU A 36 -2.15 -5.86 -14.60
CA GLU A 36 -0.77 -6.19 -14.97
C GLU A 36 -0.32 -7.43 -14.16
N PRO A 37 0.07 -8.55 -14.79
CA PRO A 37 0.56 -9.73 -14.07
C PRO A 37 2.03 -9.55 -13.66
N LEU A 38 2.28 -9.38 -12.36
CA LEU A 38 3.62 -9.07 -11.81
C LEU A 38 4.65 -10.19 -11.97
N ALA A 39 4.23 -11.44 -11.77
CA ALA A 39 5.01 -12.67 -12.01
C ALA A 39 4.07 -13.88 -11.95
N THR A 40 4.44 -15.00 -12.57
CA THR A 40 3.63 -16.24 -12.66
C THR A 40 4.30 -17.49 -12.04
N THR A 41 5.37 -17.30 -11.26
CA THR A 41 6.19 -18.40 -10.72
C THR A 41 6.14 -18.52 -9.20
N GLY A 42 5.64 -19.67 -8.74
CA GLY A 42 5.61 -20.07 -7.32
C GLY A 42 4.28 -19.78 -6.62
N ASN A 43 3.94 -20.62 -5.64
CA ASN A 43 2.75 -20.44 -4.81
C ASN A 43 2.94 -19.25 -3.86
N LEU A 44 2.34 -18.12 -4.22
CA LEU A 44 2.16 -16.96 -3.35
C LEU A 44 1.15 -17.26 -2.24
N GLY A 45 1.32 -16.63 -1.09
CA GLY A 45 0.49 -16.81 0.10
C GLY A 45 -0.58 -15.73 0.29
N TRP A 46 -1.31 -15.84 1.39
CA TRP A 46 -2.48 -15.03 1.71
C TRP A 46 -2.19 -13.59 2.13
N SER A 47 -0.95 -13.30 2.58
CA SER A 47 -0.54 -11.99 3.08
C SER A 47 0.14 -11.18 1.99
N ILE A 48 -0.55 -10.14 1.52
CA ILE A 48 -0.06 -9.14 0.56
C ILE A 48 -0.16 -7.72 1.13
N ASP A 49 0.67 -6.82 0.65
CA ASP A 49 0.63 -5.38 0.96
C ASP A 49 1.08 -4.56 -0.25
N ILE A 50 0.73 -3.27 -0.30
CA ILE A 50 1.11 -2.35 -1.38
C ILE A 50 1.37 -0.93 -0.90
N ASP A 51 2.57 -0.44 -1.21
CA ASP A 51 3.12 0.84 -0.77
C ASP A 51 3.53 1.71 -1.98
N ARG A 52 3.61 3.03 -1.80
CA ARG A 52 4.06 3.98 -2.83
C ARG A 52 5.06 5.00 -2.28
N ALA A 53 6.28 4.99 -2.83
CA ALA A 53 7.33 5.93 -2.49
C ALA A 53 7.04 7.36 -3.02
N PRO A 54 7.71 8.39 -2.47
CA PRO A 54 7.53 9.78 -2.93
C PRO A 54 7.85 10.00 -4.41
N ASP A 55 8.83 9.26 -4.96
CA ASP A 55 9.19 9.28 -6.39
C ASP A 55 8.14 8.63 -7.30
N GLY A 56 7.16 7.94 -6.73
CA GLY A 56 6.14 7.17 -7.43
C GLY A 56 6.47 5.70 -7.67
N THR A 57 7.62 5.20 -7.22
CA THR A 57 7.94 3.77 -7.21
C THR A 57 6.92 3.03 -6.34
N LEU A 58 6.31 1.98 -6.89
CA LEU A 58 5.39 1.12 -6.14
C LEU A 58 6.16 -0.06 -5.55
N TYR A 59 5.80 -0.47 -4.34
CA TYR A 59 6.29 -1.69 -3.71
C TYR A 59 5.10 -2.61 -3.42
N VAL A 60 5.22 -3.89 -3.78
CA VAL A 60 4.21 -4.92 -3.51
C VAL A 60 4.91 -6.08 -2.84
N SER A 61 4.39 -6.53 -1.69
CA SER A 61 4.92 -7.68 -0.98
C SER A 61 3.97 -8.87 -1.01
N SER A 62 4.52 -10.08 -0.87
CA SER A 62 3.75 -11.32 -0.74
C SER A 62 4.53 -12.36 0.06
N TYR A 63 3.84 -13.10 0.93
CA TYR A 63 4.37 -14.36 1.47
C TYR A 63 4.60 -15.37 0.32
N ARG A 64 5.63 -16.21 0.42
CA ARG A 64 5.88 -17.36 -0.48
C ARG A 64 5.91 -18.66 0.33
N GLN A 65 5.46 -19.78 -0.27
CA GLN A 65 5.42 -21.09 0.40
C GLN A 65 6.76 -21.60 0.96
N ASP A 66 7.90 -21.09 0.48
CA ASP A 66 9.24 -21.36 1.04
C ASP A 66 9.53 -20.63 2.37
N SER A 67 8.50 -20.03 3.00
CA SER A 67 8.58 -19.24 4.24
C SER A 67 9.44 -17.98 4.09
N THR A 68 9.41 -17.36 2.90
CA THR A 68 10.10 -16.10 2.63
C THR A 68 9.16 -15.00 2.11
N LEU A 69 9.58 -13.75 2.29
CA LEU A 69 8.96 -12.59 1.69
C LEU A 69 9.46 -12.40 0.26
N LEU A 70 8.53 -12.27 -0.68
CA LEU A 70 8.75 -11.58 -1.94
C LEU A 70 8.45 -10.09 -1.72
N VAL A 71 9.36 -9.21 -2.14
CA VAL A 71 9.05 -7.79 -2.34
C VAL A 71 9.41 -7.41 -3.77
N MET A 72 8.45 -6.88 -4.50
CA MET A 72 8.55 -6.42 -5.89
C MET A 72 8.49 -4.90 -5.91
N LYS A 73 9.40 -4.23 -6.65
CA LYS A 73 9.34 -2.79 -6.91
C LYS A 73 9.02 -2.50 -8.37
N ARG A 74 8.16 -1.50 -8.64
CA ARG A 74 7.83 -0.98 -9.98
C ARG A 74 8.49 0.37 -10.20
N GLN A 75 9.52 0.42 -11.02
CA GLN A 75 10.27 1.64 -11.34
C GLN A 75 10.57 1.69 -12.84
N GLY A 76 10.53 2.89 -13.45
CA GLY A 76 10.73 3.05 -14.90
C GLY A 76 9.70 2.32 -15.79
N GLY A 77 8.58 1.87 -15.22
CA GLY A 77 7.57 1.07 -15.92
C GLY A 77 7.78 -0.45 -15.86
N ALA A 78 8.88 -0.92 -15.28
CA ALA A 78 9.19 -2.35 -15.13
C ALA A 78 9.10 -2.82 -13.66
N TRP A 79 8.80 -4.10 -13.45
CA TRP A 79 8.83 -4.75 -12.15
C TRP A 79 10.15 -5.50 -11.92
N SER A 80 10.64 -5.49 -10.68
CA SER A 80 11.85 -6.22 -10.27
C SER A 80 11.75 -6.66 -8.80
N SER A 81 12.35 -7.80 -8.45
CA SER A 81 12.38 -8.31 -7.07
C SER A 81 13.54 -7.72 -6.28
N LEU A 82 13.31 -7.48 -4.98
CA LEU A 82 14.33 -7.30 -3.96
C LEU A 82 14.82 -8.68 -3.44
N PRO A 83 15.92 -8.75 -2.67
CA PRO A 83 16.31 -10.00 -2.02
C PRO A 83 15.21 -10.51 -1.08
N SER A 84 15.06 -11.82 -0.97
CA SER A 84 14.09 -12.43 -0.06
C SER A 84 14.54 -12.37 1.40
N LEU A 85 13.58 -12.21 2.31
CA LEU A 85 13.76 -12.36 3.77
C LEU A 85 13.05 -13.64 4.25
N PRO A 86 13.62 -14.41 5.19
CA PRO A 86 12.89 -15.48 5.88
C PRO A 86 11.89 -14.87 6.89
N ILE A 87 10.62 -15.29 6.87
CA ILE A 87 9.53 -14.64 7.62
C ILE A 87 8.57 -15.63 8.29
N GLY A 88 7.81 -15.10 9.26
CA GLY A 88 6.48 -15.62 9.62
C GLY A 88 5.42 -14.60 9.22
N ASP A 89 4.64 -14.10 10.19
CA ASP A 89 3.81 -12.90 9.99
C ASP A 89 4.69 -11.67 9.72
N TYR A 90 4.21 -10.74 8.89
CA TYR A 90 4.95 -9.52 8.55
C TYR A 90 4.06 -8.28 8.47
N SER A 91 4.70 -7.10 8.44
CA SER A 91 4.10 -5.82 8.04
C SER A 91 5.15 -4.99 7.32
N THR A 92 4.73 -4.18 6.36
CA THR A 92 5.60 -3.34 5.52
C THR A 92 5.33 -1.86 5.77
N ALA A 93 6.33 -1.02 5.46
CA ALA A 93 6.17 0.42 5.33
C ALA A 93 7.35 0.99 4.51
N LEU A 94 7.19 2.19 3.96
CA LEU A 94 8.30 2.97 3.42
C LEU A 94 8.72 4.08 4.37
N ASP A 95 10.02 4.40 4.39
CA ASP A 95 10.51 5.63 5.01
C ASP A 95 10.31 6.86 4.09
N ALA A 96 10.55 8.06 4.62
CA ALA A 96 10.41 9.32 3.90
C ALA A 96 11.37 9.47 2.70
N GLY A 97 12.40 8.60 2.59
CA GLY A 97 13.24 8.47 1.40
C GLY A 97 12.73 7.44 0.38
N GLY A 98 11.59 6.79 0.65
CA GLY A 98 11.01 5.75 -0.18
C GLY A 98 11.65 4.36 -0.01
N ARG A 99 12.58 4.16 0.94
CA ARG A 99 13.19 2.84 1.16
C ARG A 99 12.19 1.94 1.90
N PRO A 100 12.07 0.66 1.51
CA PRO A 100 11.20 -0.29 2.20
C PRO A 100 11.82 -0.78 3.51
N HIS A 101 10.95 -0.91 4.51
CA HIS A 101 11.21 -1.54 5.80
C HIS A 101 10.19 -2.65 6.02
N VAL A 102 10.64 -3.74 6.63
CA VAL A 102 9.82 -4.92 6.93
C VAL A 102 9.92 -5.21 8.42
N LEU A 103 8.76 -5.24 9.07
CA LEU A 103 8.61 -5.78 10.41
C LEU A 103 8.23 -7.26 10.28
N THR A 104 9.02 -8.16 10.88
CA THR A 104 8.75 -9.61 10.84
C THR A 104 8.59 -10.18 12.24
N HIS A 105 7.69 -11.14 12.38
CA HIS A 105 7.55 -11.97 13.58
C HIS A 105 7.87 -13.42 13.23
N ARG A 106 8.88 -14.00 13.89
CA ARG A 106 9.32 -15.38 13.63
C ARG A 106 9.90 -16.06 14.87
N ALA A 107 9.82 -17.38 14.90
CA ALA A 107 10.57 -18.19 15.85
C ALA A 107 12.04 -18.31 15.41
N GLN A 108 12.97 -18.23 16.36
CA GLN A 108 14.33 -18.73 16.20
C GLN A 108 14.64 -19.67 17.37
N SER A 109 14.74 -20.97 17.07
CA SER A 109 14.63 -22.03 18.09
C SER A 109 13.33 -21.86 18.90
N SER A 110 13.38 -21.89 20.23
CA SER A 110 12.22 -21.78 21.14
C SER A 110 11.75 -20.35 21.45
N VAL A 111 12.44 -19.32 20.96
CA VAL A 111 12.14 -17.90 21.28
C VAL A 111 11.60 -17.17 20.05
N PHE A 112 10.53 -16.40 20.23
CA PHE A 112 10.00 -15.54 19.17
C PHE A 112 10.67 -14.18 19.20
N ARG A 113 10.88 -13.62 18.00
CA ARG A 113 11.55 -12.35 17.77
C ARG A 113 10.66 -11.43 16.94
N LEU A 114 10.69 -10.16 17.29
CA LEU A 114 10.21 -9.06 16.46
C LEU A 114 11.44 -8.42 15.82
N GLU A 115 11.63 -8.68 14.52
CA GLU A 115 12.81 -8.27 13.77
C GLU A 115 12.42 -7.15 12.78
N PHE A 116 13.12 -6.02 12.84
CA PHE A 116 12.92 -4.86 11.98
C PHE A 116 14.05 -4.82 10.94
N SER A 117 13.70 -5.02 9.67
CA SER A 117 14.62 -5.12 8.54
C SER A 117 14.49 -3.89 7.63
N ARG A 118 15.58 -3.17 7.38
CA ARG A 118 15.66 -2.06 6.41
C ARG A 118 16.44 -2.48 5.18
N LEU A 119 16.03 -2.03 3.99
CA LEU A 119 16.87 -2.18 2.79
C LEU A 119 17.96 -1.09 2.80
N ASN A 120 19.22 -1.49 2.70
CA ASN A 120 20.35 -0.58 2.58
C ASN A 120 20.72 -0.27 1.11
N ASP A 121 21.63 0.68 0.92
CA ASP A 121 22.01 1.18 -0.40
C ASP A 121 22.70 0.12 -1.29
N SER A 122 23.23 -0.95 -0.70
CA SER A 122 23.77 -2.13 -1.39
C SER A 122 22.69 -3.13 -1.85
N ASN A 123 21.40 -2.78 -1.69
CA ASN A 123 20.26 -3.67 -1.89
C ASN A 123 20.37 -4.97 -1.05
N THR A 124 20.76 -4.86 0.23
CA THR A 124 20.68 -5.95 1.21
C THR A 124 19.87 -5.53 2.45
N TRP A 125 19.37 -6.51 3.20
CA TRP A 125 18.52 -6.27 4.37
C TRP A 125 19.33 -6.23 5.67
N GLU A 126 19.42 -5.05 6.29
CA GLU A 126 19.97 -4.88 7.62
C GLU A 126 18.87 -5.08 8.65
N THR A 127 19.03 -6.04 9.56
CA THR A 127 17.97 -6.50 10.46
C THR A 127 18.34 -6.32 11.93
N THR A 128 17.49 -5.63 12.68
CA THR A 128 17.63 -5.37 14.11
C THR A 128 16.53 -6.08 14.89
N VAL A 129 16.87 -6.80 15.96
CA VAL A 129 15.87 -7.38 16.87
C VAL A 129 15.39 -6.30 17.82
N ILE A 130 14.12 -5.88 17.72
CA ILE A 130 13.54 -4.83 18.57
C ILE A 130 12.77 -5.38 19.77
N HIS A 131 12.41 -6.68 19.75
CA HIS A 131 11.82 -7.36 20.91
C HIS A 131 12.06 -8.88 20.85
N THR A 132 12.12 -9.53 22.01
CA THR A 132 12.24 -10.99 22.16
C THR A 132 11.30 -11.48 23.26
N GLY A 133 10.53 -12.54 23.01
CA GLY A 133 9.58 -13.06 23.99
C GLY A 133 8.91 -14.37 23.57
N GLY A 134 7.74 -14.65 24.15
CA GLY A 134 6.82 -15.66 23.64
C GLY A 134 6.11 -15.19 22.37
N GLN A 135 5.08 -15.93 21.93
CA GLN A 135 4.38 -15.61 20.67
C GLN A 135 3.90 -14.16 20.63
N MET A 136 4.24 -13.45 19.56
CA MET A 136 3.81 -12.07 19.31
C MET A 136 2.90 -12.05 18.08
N ARG A 137 2.22 -10.93 17.85
CA ARG A 137 1.66 -10.60 16.53
C ARG A 137 1.98 -9.15 16.18
N ALA A 138 2.92 -8.97 15.26
CA ALA A 138 3.12 -7.70 14.56
C ALA A 138 1.80 -7.30 13.87
N ARG A 139 1.38 -6.04 14.02
CA ARG A 139 0.06 -5.57 13.57
C ARG A 139 0.09 -4.28 12.77
N SER A 140 1.14 -3.47 12.90
CA SER A 140 1.39 -2.26 12.11
C SER A 140 2.84 -1.80 12.28
N LEU A 141 3.43 -1.33 11.17
CA LEU A 141 4.63 -0.49 11.10
C LEU A 141 4.24 0.79 10.36
N VAL A 142 4.67 1.96 10.85
CA VAL A 142 4.55 3.26 10.17
C VAL A 142 5.76 4.13 10.48
N PHE A 143 5.94 5.23 9.75
CA PHE A 143 6.92 6.28 10.06
C PHE A 143 6.21 7.59 10.43
N ASP A 144 6.79 8.37 11.36
CA ASP A 144 6.31 9.72 11.68
C ASP A 144 6.90 10.81 10.76
N SER A 145 6.47 12.06 10.98
CA SER A 145 6.98 13.25 10.28
C SER A 145 8.47 13.55 10.50
N GLN A 146 9.12 12.87 11.45
CA GLN A 146 10.53 12.95 11.77
C GLN A 146 11.31 11.73 11.21
N ASN A 147 10.63 10.89 10.42
CA ASN A 147 11.13 9.65 9.85
C ASN A 147 11.57 8.59 10.90
N ARG A 148 10.90 8.56 12.05
CA ARG A 148 11.10 7.54 13.08
C ARG A 148 10.14 6.36 12.90
N PRO A 149 10.59 5.11 12.99
CA PRO A 149 9.72 3.94 12.90
C PRO A 149 8.88 3.81 14.16
N HIS A 150 7.58 3.59 13.99
CA HIS A 150 6.63 3.26 15.04
C HIS A 150 6.02 1.89 14.77
N VAL A 151 6.06 1.02 15.78
CA VAL A 151 5.63 -0.38 15.69
C VAL A 151 4.57 -0.65 16.74
N ALA A 152 3.46 -1.26 16.34
CA ALA A 152 2.41 -1.74 17.22
C ALA A 152 2.24 -3.26 17.09
N PHE A 153 2.24 -3.96 18.23
CA PHE A 153 2.16 -5.42 18.29
C PHE A 153 1.38 -5.92 19.50
N ILE A 154 0.78 -7.10 19.38
CA ILE A 154 0.20 -7.82 20.51
C ILE A 154 1.26 -8.77 21.06
N ASP A 155 1.53 -8.66 22.36
CA ASP A 155 2.25 -9.66 23.13
C ASP A 155 1.22 -10.66 23.67
N ASN A 156 1.34 -11.95 23.33
CA ASN A 156 0.37 -12.96 23.76
C ASN A 156 0.74 -13.62 25.10
N VAL A 157 1.92 -13.35 25.65
CA VAL A 157 2.31 -13.75 27.02
C VAL A 157 1.64 -12.80 28.02
N ASP A 158 1.90 -11.50 27.86
CA ASP A 158 1.32 -10.46 28.72
C ASP A 158 -0.14 -10.13 28.36
N ARG A 159 -0.59 -10.56 27.16
CA ARG A 159 -1.90 -10.24 26.57
C ARG A 159 -2.16 -8.75 26.38
N THR A 160 -1.09 -7.97 26.19
CA THR A 160 -1.12 -6.51 26.03
C THR A 160 -0.85 -6.07 24.59
N LEU A 161 -1.51 -4.99 24.16
CA LEU A 161 -1.06 -4.20 23.02
C LEU A 161 0.15 -3.35 23.46
N LYS A 162 1.30 -3.53 22.80
CA LYS A 162 2.53 -2.79 23.05
C LYS A 162 2.88 -1.91 21.84
N HIS A 163 3.55 -0.80 22.13
CA HIS A 163 4.07 0.16 21.15
C HIS A 163 5.57 0.38 21.38
N VAL A 164 6.32 0.55 20.30
CA VAL A 164 7.75 0.89 20.30
C VAL A 164 8.00 1.97 19.25
N CYS A 165 8.92 2.88 19.54
CA CYS A 165 9.46 3.87 18.60
C CYS A 165 11.00 3.79 18.54
N GLY A 166 11.57 4.05 17.36
CA GLY A 166 13.01 4.25 17.16
C GLY A 166 13.41 5.72 17.06
#